data_AF-A0A7S3GP73-F1
#
_entry.id   AF-A0A7S3GP73-F1
#
_cell.length_a   1.000
_cell.length_b   1.000
_cell.length_c   1.000
_cell.angle_alpha   90.00
_cell.angle_beta   90.00
_cell.angle_gamma   90.00
#
_symmetry.space_group_name_H-M   'P 1'
#
loop_
_entity.id
_entity.type
_entity.pdbx_description
1 polymer ?
#
loop_
_entity_poly.entity_id
_entity_poly.type
_entity_poly.pdbx_seq_one_letter_code
_entity_poly.pdbx_strand_id
1 'polypeptide(L)'
;MSHLDGGKLIFTDDARVDVAASVGLLEGEDRVCVAPIVVASSDSSSWRAAYTAAGRSSIEYWAAGVNCCGDGDGRTFTCDDIRNKQAHAGLVFLDYGPRRKLLETFVKAAKEAGTTHGMEPAQDAMFVMWVVDPDDAQHWYWHAGTSFLAGGTIVYLAFSIVIGVMMHFGPADRGGKQKLGSRIL
;
A
#
# COMPACT_ATOMS: atom_id res chain seq x y z
N MET A 1 12.91 1.88 16.33
CA MET A 1 12.37 2.60 15.16
C MET A 1 13.51 3.00 14.22
N SER A 2 14.03 2.07 13.42
CA SER A 2 15.18 2.31 12.51
C SER A 2 14.86 2.01 11.03
N HIS A 3 13.66 1.49 10.73
CA HIS A 3 13.29 1.05 9.38
C HIS A 3 11.99 1.67 8.83
N LEU A 4 11.31 2.54 9.58
CA LEU A 4 9.97 3.08 9.24
C LEU A 4 9.93 3.99 8.01
N ASP A 5 11.07 4.48 7.52
CA ASP A 5 11.14 5.36 6.35
C ASP A 5 11.42 4.59 5.03
N GLY A 6 11.62 3.27 5.11
CA GLY A 6 11.87 2.43 3.95
C GLY A 6 10.57 2.07 3.24
N GLY A 7 10.33 2.64 2.05
CA GLY A 7 9.22 2.22 1.18
C GLY A 7 9.47 0.88 0.47
N LYS A 8 10.72 0.41 0.45
CA LYS A 8 11.20 -0.79 -0.23
C LYS A 8 12.15 -1.55 0.66
N LEU A 9 12.09 -2.87 0.61
CA LEU A 9 12.99 -3.78 1.30
C LEU A 9 13.55 -4.78 0.28
N ILE A 10 14.86 -4.99 0.31
CA ILE A 10 15.52 -6.08 -0.42
C ILE A 10 15.91 -7.12 0.61
N PHE A 11 15.41 -8.34 0.45
CA PHE A 11 15.74 -9.46 1.29
C PHE A 11 16.92 -10.24 0.68
N THR A 12 17.54 -11.07 1.49
CA THR A 12 18.60 -11.97 1.07
C THR A 12 18.04 -13.09 0.18
N ASP A 13 18.87 -13.71 -0.66
CA ASP A 13 18.44 -14.75 -1.61
C ASP A 13 17.83 -16.00 -0.95
N ASP A 14 18.10 -16.21 0.33
CA ASP A 14 17.56 -17.30 1.15
C ASP A 14 16.23 -16.95 1.83
N ALA A 15 15.79 -15.70 1.73
CA ALA A 15 14.50 -15.25 2.22
C ALA A 15 13.37 -15.74 1.33
N ARG A 16 12.30 -16.18 1.97
CA ARG A 16 11.13 -16.73 1.31
C ARG A 16 9.90 -16.50 2.14
N VAL A 17 8.78 -16.32 1.45
CA VAL A 17 7.46 -16.32 2.09
C VAL A 17 7.13 -17.76 2.45
N ASP A 18 6.86 -18.03 3.72
CA ASP A 18 6.34 -19.32 4.11
C ASP A 18 4.83 -19.38 3.91
N VAL A 19 4.44 -20.04 2.83
CA VAL A 19 3.03 -20.23 2.45
C VAL A 19 2.30 -21.16 3.44
N ALA A 20 3.02 -22.08 4.11
CA ALA A 20 2.42 -23.07 4.99
C ALA A 20 1.90 -22.49 6.31
N ALA A 21 2.45 -21.36 6.77
CA ALA A 21 1.99 -20.60 7.92
C ALA A 21 1.22 -19.34 7.51
N SER A 22 0.63 -19.34 6.30
CA SER A 22 -0.24 -18.26 5.86
C SER A 22 -1.63 -18.35 6.48
N VAL A 23 -2.23 -17.18 6.75
CA VAL A 23 -3.58 -17.06 7.30
C VAL A 23 -4.38 -16.05 6.48
N GLY A 24 -5.61 -16.46 6.15
CA GLY A 24 -6.62 -15.62 5.55
C GLY A 24 -7.70 -15.21 6.55
N LEU A 25 -7.88 -13.91 6.74
CA LEU A 25 -8.93 -13.31 7.58
C LEU A 25 -9.99 -12.65 6.69
N LEU A 26 -11.27 -12.98 6.90
CA LEU A 26 -12.38 -12.30 6.23
C LEU A 26 -12.72 -10.99 6.96
N GLU A 27 -12.61 -9.85 6.28
CA GLU A 27 -13.11 -8.56 6.77
C GLU A 27 -14.09 -7.94 5.76
N GLY A 28 -15.38 -7.97 6.10
CA GLY A 28 -16.43 -7.51 5.19
C GLY A 28 -16.56 -8.43 3.98
N GLU A 29 -16.42 -7.88 2.78
CA GLU A 29 -16.46 -8.63 1.51
C GLU A 29 -15.07 -9.10 1.06
N ASP A 30 -14.01 -8.54 1.64
CA ASP A 30 -12.62 -8.82 1.26
C ASP A 30 -11.97 -9.84 2.20
N ARG A 31 -11.14 -10.70 1.63
CA ARG A 31 -10.29 -11.64 2.37
C ARG A 31 -8.87 -11.10 2.44
N VAL A 32 -8.42 -10.74 3.63
CA VAL A 32 -7.07 -10.29 3.90
C VAL A 32 -6.16 -11.50 4.13
N CYS A 33 -4.99 -11.49 3.53
CA CYS A 33 -4.05 -12.61 3.49
C CYS A 33 -2.70 -12.17 3.99
N VAL A 34 -2.11 -12.94 4.91
CA VAL A 34 -0.75 -12.70 5.40
C VAL A 34 0.05 -13.99 5.45
N ALA A 35 1.35 -13.88 5.22
CA ALA A 35 2.29 -14.99 5.31
C ALA A 35 3.64 -14.48 5.84
N PRO A 36 4.30 -15.19 6.78
CA PRO A 36 5.56 -14.73 7.34
C PRO A 36 6.69 -14.85 6.32
N ILE A 37 7.58 -13.85 6.29
CA ILE A 37 8.82 -13.89 5.50
C ILE A 37 9.93 -14.41 6.41
N VAL A 38 10.57 -15.50 5.98
CA VAL A 38 11.53 -16.24 6.78
C VAL A 38 12.79 -16.52 5.97
N VAL A 39 13.92 -16.57 6.68
CA VAL A 39 15.22 -16.94 6.10
C VAL A 39 15.53 -18.40 6.41
N ALA A 40 16.11 -19.10 5.45
CA ALA A 40 16.65 -20.44 5.67
C ALA A 40 17.86 -20.37 6.61
N SER A 41 17.88 -21.12 7.72
CA SER A 41 19.19 -21.43 8.32
C SER A 41 19.79 -22.62 7.59
N SER A 42 21.12 -22.63 7.46
CA SER A 42 21.91 -23.64 6.75
C SER A 42 21.74 -25.07 7.29
N ASP A 43 21.18 -25.24 8.49
CA ASP A 43 21.18 -26.52 9.22
C ASP A 43 19.79 -27.13 9.48
N SER A 44 18.68 -26.49 9.10
CA SER A 44 17.36 -27.07 9.36
C SER A 44 16.45 -27.12 8.14
N SER A 45 16.03 -28.34 7.80
CA SER A 45 14.98 -28.67 6.83
C SER A 45 13.60 -28.09 7.20
N SER A 46 13.45 -27.51 8.39
CA SER A 46 12.34 -26.63 8.74
C SER A 46 12.84 -25.24 9.13
N TRP A 47 12.40 -24.23 8.40
CA TRP A 47 12.64 -22.82 8.70
C TRP A 47 11.98 -22.41 10.04
N ARG A 48 10.96 -23.15 10.50
CA ARG A 48 10.30 -22.97 11.81
C ARG A 48 11.24 -23.23 12.98
N ALA A 49 12.00 -24.33 12.91
CA ALA A 49 12.97 -24.69 13.93
C ALA A 49 14.18 -23.75 13.92
N ALA A 50 14.62 -23.30 12.74
CA ALA A 50 15.67 -22.29 12.60
C ALA A 50 15.34 -21.01 13.39
N TYR A 51 14.10 -20.54 13.24
CA TYR A 51 13.66 -19.26 13.79
C TYR A 51 13.63 -19.27 15.32
N THR A 52 13.07 -20.34 15.90
CA THR A 52 13.05 -20.54 17.36
C THR A 52 14.43 -20.84 17.91
N ALA A 53 15.27 -21.60 17.20
CA ALA A 53 16.65 -21.90 17.62
C ALA A 53 17.55 -20.65 17.62
N ALA A 54 17.29 -19.68 16.73
CA ALA A 54 17.97 -18.38 16.72
C ALA A 54 17.51 -17.44 17.85
N GLY A 55 16.65 -17.90 18.77
CA GLY A 55 16.11 -17.09 19.87
C GLY A 55 15.15 -15.99 19.40
N ARG A 56 14.69 -16.03 18.15
CA ARG A 56 13.71 -15.09 17.62
C ARG A 56 12.32 -15.64 17.88
N SER A 57 11.56 -14.96 18.73
CA SER A 57 10.17 -15.33 19.04
C SER A 57 9.15 -14.63 18.14
N SER A 58 9.56 -13.58 17.40
CA SER A 58 8.63 -12.68 16.72
C SER A 58 9.05 -12.33 15.30
N ILE A 59 8.16 -12.55 14.32
CA ILE A 59 8.39 -12.27 12.89
C ILE A 59 8.28 -10.77 12.63
N GLU A 60 9.34 -10.20 12.06
CA GLU A 60 9.43 -8.77 11.73
C GLU A 60 8.83 -8.43 10.37
N TYR A 61 8.85 -9.34 9.40
CA TYR A 61 8.44 -9.08 8.03
C TYR A 61 7.37 -10.08 7.56
N TRP A 62 6.30 -9.55 6.99
CA TRP A 62 5.15 -10.31 6.55
C TRP A 62 4.78 -9.93 5.12
N ALA A 63 4.61 -10.92 4.25
CA ALA A 63 3.98 -10.73 2.96
C ALA A 63 2.47 -10.61 3.18
N ALA A 64 1.84 -9.62 2.58
CA ALA A 64 0.44 -9.30 2.79
C ALA A 64 -0.27 -8.94 1.48
N GLY A 65 -1.55 -9.31 1.37
CA GLY A 65 -2.37 -9.02 0.21
C GLY A 65 -3.85 -9.19 0.48
N VAL A 66 -4.68 -8.87 -0.50
CA VAL A 66 -6.15 -8.94 -0.39
C VAL A 66 -6.68 -9.81 -1.53
N ASN A 67 -7.63 -10.69 -1.22
CA ASN A 67 -8.32 -11.61 -2.13
C ASN A 67 -7.38 -12.55 -2.90
N CYS A 68 -6.27 -12.94 -2.27
CA CYS A 68 -5.23 -13.80 -2.87
C CYS A 68 -4.79 -14.95 -1.93
N CYS A 69 -5.69 -15.37 -1.05
CA CYS A 69 -5.60 -16.65 -0.35
C CYS A 69 -6.36 -17.66 -1.19
N GLY A 70 -5.75 -18.80 -1.53
CA GLY A 70 -6.29 -19.80 -2.46
C GLY A 70 -7.76 -20.17 -2.20
N ASP A 71 -8.42 -20.62 -3.28
CA ASP A 71 -9.86 -20.88 -3.33
C ASP A 71 -10.28 -21.95 -2.31
N GLY A 72 -10.86 -21.52 -1.20
CA GLY A 72 -11.65 -22.36 -0.29
C GLY A 72 -11.12 -22.51 1.14
N ASP A 73 -9.80 -22.58 1.36
CA ASP A 73 -9.26 -22.86 2.70
C ASP A 73 -8.61 -21.65 3.38
N GLY A 74 -8.24 -20.60 2.64
CA GLY A 74 -7.56 -19.45 3.21
C GLY A 74 -6.13 -19.74 3.71
N ARG A 75 -5.55 -20.90 3.36
CA ARG A 75 -4.28 -21.40 3.90
C ARG A 75 -3.13 -21.40 2.89
N THR A 76 -3.40 -20.98 1.66
CA THR A 76 -2.39 -20.86 0.61
C THR A 76 -2.28 -19.39 0.19
N PHE A 77 -1.20 -18.73 0.58
CA PHE A 77 -0.84 -17.41 0.07
C PHE A 77 -0.43 -17.47 -1.41
N THR A 78 -1.13 -16.73 -2.26
CA THR A 78 -0.92 -16.72 -3.73
C THR A 78 -0.72 -15.31 -4.31
N CYS A 79 -0.52 -14.31 -3.45
CA CYS A 79 -0.40 -12.91 -3.87
C CYS A 79 0.92 -12.64 -4.62
N ASP A 80 0.85 -11.67 -5.54
CA ASP A 80 2.00 -11.05 -6.22
C ASP A 80 2.97 -12.07 -6.85
N ASP A 81 4.28 -11.86 -6.70
CA ASP A 81 5.32 -12.63 -7.38
C ASP A 81 5.74 -13.89 -6.62
N ILE A 82 4.87 -14.45 -5.76
CA ILE A 82 5.18 -15.63 -4.94
C ILE A 82 5.63 -16.85 -5.74
N ARG A 83 5.18 -16.98 -6.99
CA ARG A 83 5.55 -18.09 -7.90
C ARG A 83 6.88 -17.84 -8.61
N ASN A 84 7.41 -16.63 -8.54
CA ASN A 84 8.67 -16.27 -9.15
C ASN A 84 9.82 -16.52 -8.16
N LYS A 85 10.73 -17.43 -8.51
CA LYS A 85 11.90 -17.77 -7.69
C LYS A 85 12.91 -16.62 -7.58
N GLN A 86 12.81 -15.63 -8.46
CA GLN A 86 13.64 -14.42 -8.42
C GLN A 86 13.03 -13.33 -7.53
N ALA A 87 11.83 -13.53 -6.97
CA ALA A 87 11.24 -12.58 -6.05
C ALA A 87 11.90 -12.65 -4.67
N HIS A 88 12.51 -11.54 -4.26
CA HIS A 88 13.17 -11.37 -2.95
C HIS A 88 13.10 -9.91 -2.49
N ALA A 89 12.15 -9.14 -2.99
CA ALA A 89 11.94 -7.76 -2.60
C ALA A 89 10.52 -7.55 -2.05
N GLY A 90 10.37 -6.53 -1.23
CA GLY A 90 9.10 -6.15 -0.61
C GLY A 90 8.82 -4.66 -0.80
N LEU A 91 7.63 -4.32 -1.28
CA LEU A 91 7.14 -2.95 -1.25
C LEU A 91 6.29 -2.76 0.02
N VAL A 92 6.66 -1.81 0.88
CA VAL A 92 6.05 -1.66 2.21
C VAL A 92 4.67 -1.01 2.12
N PHE A 93 3.68 -1.60 2.80
CA PHE A 93 2.38 -0.98 3.00
C PHE A 93 2.51 0.19 3.98
N LEU A 94 2.46 1.40 3.45
CA LEU A 94 2.59 2.62 4.23
C LEU A 94 1.32 2.93 5.03
N ASP A 95 1.50 3.35 6.29
CA ASP A 95 0.42 3.75 7.19
C ASP A 95 -0.10 5.16 6.88
N TYR A 96 -0.95 5.29 5.87
CA TYR A 96 -1.64 6.54 5.60
C TYR A 96 -3.06 6.35 5.05
N GLY A 97 -3.94 7.27 5.46
CA GLY A 97 -5.31 7.36 4.94
C GLY A 97 -6.09 6.04 5.07
N PRO A 98 -6.84 5.63 4.03
CA PRO A 98 -7.58 4.37 4.03
C PRO A 98 -6.72 3.11 4.23
N ARG A 99 -5.41 3.17 3.93
CA ARG A 99 -4.50 2.03 4.08
C ARG A 99 -4.22 1.70 5.54
N ARG A 100 -4.39 2.66 6.47
CA ARG A 100 -4.25 2.42 7.91
C ARG A 100 -5.17 1.31 8.39
N LYS A 101 -6.45 1.37 7.99
CA LYS A 101 -7.43 0.36 8.36
C LYS A 101 -7.04 -1.02 7.81
N LEU A 102 -6.55 -1.07 6.57
CA LEU A 102 -6.07 -2.30 5.97
C LEU A 102 -4.84 -2.87 6.72
N LEU A 103 -3.91 -2.00 7.12
CA LEU A 103 -2.72 -2.37 7.89
C LEU A 103 -3.10 -2.94 9.26
N GLU A 104 -4.08 -2.34 9.95
CA GLU A 104 -4.63 -2.89 11.19
C GLU A 104 -5.20 -4.30 10.98
N THR A 105 -5.85 -4.55 9.84
CA THR A 105 -6.37 -5.87 9.49
C THR A 105 -5.24 -6.88 9.21
N PHE A 106 -4.17 -6.45 8.53
CA PHE A 106 -2.97 -7.30 8.37
C PHE A 106 -2.35 -7.66 9.72
N VAL A 107 -2.26 -6.71 10.66
CA VAL A 107 -1.78 -6.97 12.02
C VAL A 107 -2.65 -7.99 12.75
N LYS A 108 -3.99 -7.89 12.62
CA LYS A 108 -4.91 -8.89 13.21
C LYS A 108 -4.68 -10.28 12.61
N ALA A 109 -4.60 -10.38 11.29
CA ALA A 109 -4.36 -11.65 10.59
C ALA A 109 -2.99 -12.26 10.99
N ALA A 110 -1.95 -11.43 11.16
CA ALA A 110 -0.64 -11.90 11.61
C ALA A 110 -0.64 -12.40 13.06
N LYS A 111 -1.42 -11.76 13.95
CA LYS A 111 -1.61 -12.27 15.33
C LYS A 111 -2.35 -13.61 15.35
N GLU A 112 -3.32 -13.81 14.48
CA GLU A 112 -4.01 -15.10 14.31
C GLU A 112 -3.05 -16.18 13.78
N ALA A 113 -2.21 -15.84 12.80
CA ALA A 113 -1.12 -16.70 12.35
C ALA A 113 -0.15 -17.02 13.50
N GLY A 114 0.19 -16.04 14.34
CA GLY A 114 1.02 -16.25 15.52
C GLY A 114 0.44 -17.23 16.52
N THR A 115 -0.86 -17.14 16.78
CA THR A 115 -1.57 -18.06 17.68
C THR A 115 -1.67 -19.48 17.09
N THR A 116 -1.90 -19.59 15.79
CA THR A 116 -2.10 -20.88 15.10
C THR A 116 -0.79 -21.61 14.84
N HIS A 117 0.25 -20.84 14.50
CA HIS A 117 1.52 -21.36 13.98
C HIS A 117 2.72 -21.02 14.87
N GLY A 118 2.57 -20.35 16.01
CA GLY A 118 3.66 -20.02 16.93
C GLY A 118 4.64 -18.99 16.36
N MET A 119 4.15 -18.06 15.55
CA MET A 119 4.92 -17.03 14.83
C MET A 119 4.32 -15.66 15.10
N GLU A 120 4.47 -15.16 16.31
CA GLU A 120 3.87 -13.87 16.66
C GLU A 120 4.50 -12.74 15.85
N PRO A 121 3.72 -11.76 15.39
CA PRO A 121 4.29 -10.57 14.78
C PRO A 121 5.05 -9.76 15.84
N ALA A 122 6.20 -9.21 15.45
CA ALA A 122 6.91 -8.22 16.26
C ALA A 122 6.04 -6.97 16.48
N GLN A 123 6.34 -6.18 17.52
CA GLN A 123 5.59 -4.95 17.82
C GLN A 123 5.59 -3.96 16.64
N ASP A 124 6.72 -3.86 15.95
CA ASP A 124 6.94 -3.01 14.78
C ASP A 124 6.96 -3.83 13.47
N ALA A 125 6.17 -4.92 13.39
CA ALA A 125 6.13 -5.77 12.21
C ALA A 125 5.75 -5.00 10.94
N MET A 126 6.49 -5.24 9.87
CA MET A 126 6.31 -4.62 8.57
C MET A 126 5.56 -5.55 7.63
N PHE A 127 4.59 -4.98 6.92
CA PHE A 127 3.80 -5.68 5.92
C PHE A 127 4.23 -5.22 4.54
N VAL A 128 4.48 -6.16 3.64
CA VAL A 128 4.97 -5.89 2.30
C VAL A 128 4.20 -6.65 1.23
N MET A 129 4.14 -6.05 0.05
CA MET A 129 3.80 -6.73 -1.21
C MET A 129 5.06 -7.43 -1.72
N TRP A 130 4.97 -8.72 -2.02
CA TRP A 130 6.14 -9.53 -2.41
C TRP A 130 6.41 -9.42 -3.90
N VAL A 131 7.54 -8.82 -4.29
CA VAL A 131 7.82 -8.45 -5.68
C VAL A 131 9.21 -8.91 -6.13
N VAL A 132 9.37 -9.09 -7.44
CA VAL A 132 10.67 -9.32 -8.08
C VAL A 132 11.49 -8.04 -8.11
N ASP A 133 10.87 -6.97 -8.62
CA ASP A 133 11.53 -5.69 -8.82
C ASP A 133 10.73 -4.59 -8.11
N PRO A 134 11.24 -4.06 -6.98
CA PRO A 134 10.56 -2.99 -6.28
C PRO A 134 10.64 -1.66 -7.03
N ASP A 135 11.63 -1.45 -7.91
CA ASP A 135 11.75 -0.25 -8.72
C ASP A 135 10.65 -0.18 -9.78
N ASP A 136 10.38 -1.30 -10.46
CA ASP A 136 9.27 -1.37 -11.42
C ASP A 136 7.91 -1.15 -10.71
N ALA A 137 7.70 -1.80 -9.56
CA ALA A 137 6.51 -1.59 -8.75
C ALA A 137 6.36 -0.13 -8.28
N GLN A 138 7.44 0.54 -7.86
CA GLN A 138 7.37 1.97 -7.53
C GLN A 138 7.08 2.82 -8.77
N HIS A 139 7.65 2.47 -9.92
CA HIS A 139 7.50 3.24 -11.15
C HIS A 139 6.04 3.23 -11.62
N TRP A 140 5.34 2.10 -11.47
CA TRP A 140 3.91 2.00 -11.74
C TRP A 140 3.11 3.00 -10.88
N TYR A 141 3.34 3.04 -9.56
CA TYR A 141 2.67 3.97 -8.65
C TYR A 141 3.02 5.43 -8.97
N TRP A 142 4.28 5.69 -9.33
CA TRP A 142 4.74 7.03 -9.72
C TRP A 142 4.00 7.52 -10.97
N HIS A 143 3.88 6.69 -12.00
CA HIS A 143 3.16 7.04 -13.23
C HIS A 143 1.66 7.24 -12.99
N ALA A 144 1.03 6.38 -12.19
CA ALA A 144 -0.37 6.52 -11.82
C ALA A 144 -0.62 7.83 -11.06
N GLY A 145 0.22 8.15 -10.07
CA GLY A 145 0.12 9.40 -9.32
C GLY A 145 0.39 10.65 -10.17
N THR A 146 1.44 10.60 -10.99
CA THR A 146 1.86 11.73 -11.83
C THR A 146 0.82 12.03 -12.92
N SER A 147 0.26 11.00 -13.55
CA SER A 147 -0.78 11.16 -14.58
C SER A 147 -2.07 11.73 -14.00
N PHE A 148 -2.51 11.28 -12.82
CA PHE A 148 -3.67 11.83 -12.12
C PHE A 148 -3.46 13.31 -11.77
N LEU A 149 -2.32 13.65 -11.18
CA LEU A 149 -2.00 15.03 -10.83
C LEU A 149 -1.91 15.93 -12.06
N ALA A 150 -1.15 15.52 -13.08
CA ALA A 150 -1.00 16.28 -14.31
C ALA A 150 -2.34 16.50 -15.02
N GLY A 151 -3.18 15.45 -15.11
CA GLY A 151 -4.53 15.55 -15.67
C GLY A 151 -5.40 16.55 -14.89
N GLY A 152 -5.41 16.46 -13.57
CA GLY A 152 -6.14 17.40 -12.71
C GLY A 152 -5.66 18.84 -12.86
N THR A 153 -4.35 19.06 -12.91
CA THR A 153 -3.75 20.39 -13.15
C THR A 153 -4.13 20.95 -14.51
N ILE A 154 -4.11 20.13 -15.57
CA ILE A 154 -4.51 20.55 -16.93
C ILE A 154 -5.98 20.95 -16.96
N VAL A 155 -6.87 20.17 -16.34
CA VAL A 155 -8.31 20.48 -16.27
C VAL A 155 -8.55 21.78 -15.50
N TYR A 156 -7.89 21.95 -14.35
CA TYR A 156 -7.99 23.18 -13.56
C TYR A 156 -7.48 24.39 -14.35
N LEU A 157 -6.33 24.27 -15.01
CA LEU A 157 -5.78 25.33 -15.85
C LEU A 157 -6.74 25.71 -16.99
N ALA A 158 -7.32 24.73 -17.68
CA ALA A 158 -8.30 24.98 -18.74
C ALA A 158 -9.54 25.71 -18.19
N PHE A 159 -10.05 25.30 -17.03
CA PHE A 159 -11.16 25.95 -16.36
C PHE A 159 -10.84 27.41 -15.97
N SER A 160 -9.67 27.66 -15.40
CA SER A 160 -9.21 29.02 -15.07
C SER A 160 -9.07 29.92 -16.30
N ILE A 161 -8.59 29.38 -17.43
CA ILE A 161 -8.51 30.12 -18.70
C ILE A 161 -9.90 30.50 -19.19
N VAL A 162 -10.87 29.57 -19.18
CA VAL A 162 -12.25 29.84 -19.60
C VAL A 162 -12.87 30.96 -18.75
N ILE A 163 -12.72 30.91 -17.43
CA ILE A 163 -13.22 31.96 -16.54
C ILE A 163 -12.53 33.29 -16.84
N GLY A 164 -11.22 33.31 -17.01
CA GLY A 164 -10.47 34.53 -17.33
C GLY A 164 -10.92 35.17 -18.65
N VAL A 165 -11.16 34.35 -19.68
CA VAL A 165 -11.71 34.79 -20.97
C VAL A 165 -13.13 35.35 -20.79
N MET A 166 -14.00 34.66 -20.06
CA MET A 166 -15.35 35.15 -19.78
C MET A 166 -15.35 36.47 -19.00
N MET A 167 -14.42 36.67 -18.06
CA MET A 167 -14.28 37.95 -17.35
C MET A 167 -13.76 39.07 -18.25
N HIS A 168 -12.86 38.76 -19.19
CA HIS A 168 -12.29 39.75 -20.10
C HIS A 168 -13.29 40.20 -21.19
N PHE A 169 -14.03 39.25 -21.77
CA PHE A 169 -15.01 39.51 -22.83
C PHE A 169 -16.44 39.67 -22.31
N GLY A 170 -16.66 39.48 -21.01
CA GLY A 170 -17.93 39.74 -20.34
C GLY A 170 -18.29 41.22 -20.50
N PRO A 171 -19.56 41.57 -20.77
CA PRO A 171 -19.96 42.96 -20.91
C PRO A 171 -19.61 43.68 -19.60
N ALA A 172 -18.62 44.56 -19.64
CA ALA A 172 -18.46 45.57 -18.61
C ALA A 172 -19.79 46.31 -18.56
N ASP A 173 -20.58 46.09 -17.51
CA ASP A 173 -21.78 46.88 -17.25
C ASP A 173 -21.31 48.33 -17.13
N ARG A 174 -21.41 49.04 -18.27
CA ARG A 174 -21.04 50.43 -18.39
C ARG A 174 -22.06 51.18 -17.57
N GLY A 175 -21.70 51.46 -16.32
CA GLY A 175 -22.36 52.46 -15.51
C GLY A 175 -22.65 53.71 -16.34
N GLY A 176 -23.94 53.99 -16.52
CA GLY A 176 -24.46 55.20 -17.16
C GLY A 176 -25.97 55.22 -16.96
N LYS A 177 -26.60 56.18 -16.29
CA LYS A 177 -26.15 57.49 -15.81
C LYS A 177 -26.96 57.82 -14.57
N GLN A 178 -26.31 58.26 -13.50
CA GLN A 178 -26.96 58.99 -12.41
C GLN A 178 -27.51 60.29 -13.04
N LYS A 179 -28.84 60.42 -13.19
CA LYS A 179 -29.47 61.67 -13.61
C LYS A 179 -29.37 62.69 -12.46
N LEU A 180 -28.25 63.40 -12.43
CA LEU A 180 -28.10 64.66 -11.70
C LEU A 180 -28.43 65.79 -12.69
N GLY A 181 -29.57 66.46 -12.51
CA GLY A 181 -29.97 67.54 -13.42
C GLY A 181 -31.39 68.05 -13.22
N SER A 182 -31.56 68.89 -12.19
CA SER A 182 -32.31 70.15 -12.18
C SER A 182 -33.61 70.25 -13.00
N ARG A 183 -34.74 70.41 -12.28
CA ARG A 183 -35.75 71.41 -12.63
C ARG A 183 -36.26 72.10 -11.37
N ILE A 184 -35.59 73.21 -11.06
CA ILE A 184 -36.20 74.39 -10.44
C ILE A 184 -37.00 75.08 -11.55
N LEU A 185 -38.33 75.14 -11.37
CA LEU A 185 -39.26 76.22 -11.71
C LEU A 185 -40.69 75.65 -11.70
#